data_AF-A0A524AMY4-F1
#
_entry.id   AF-A0A524AMY4-F1
#
_cell.length_a   1.000
_cell.length_b   1.000
_cell.length_c   1.000
_cell.angle_alpha   90.00
_cell.angle_beta   90.00
_cell.angle_gamma   90.00
#
_symmetry.space_group_name_H-M   'P 1'
#
loop_
_entity.id
_entity.type
_entity.pdbx_description
1 polymer ?
#
loop_
_entity_poly.entity_id
_entity_poly.type
_entity_poly.pdbx_seq_one_letter_code
_entity_poly.pdbx_strand_id
1 'polypeptide(L)'
;MSTMVRTQVYLPKDVYEELQARVKLTGLSMAEQIRRALREYLQSEQDEGVVLRDDDPIWQIVGAASSGPNDVSVHHDKYLYGWQKDQ
;
A
#
# COMPACT_ATOMS: atom_id res chain seq x y z
N MET A 1 7.63 -14.09 -20.70
CA MET A 1 6.84 -14.88 -19.74
C MET A 1 7.79 -15.38 -18.68
N SER A 2 7.55 -15.10 -17.40
CA SER A 2 8.38 -15.65 -16.33
C SER A 2 8.20 -17.17 -16.27
N THR A 3 9.30 -17.90 -16.25
CA THR A 3 9.31 -19.36 -16.13
C THR A 3 8.86 -19.77 -14.73
N MET A 4 7.85 -20.64 -14.62
CA MET A 4 7.40 -21.18 -13.32
C MET A 4 8.28 -22.36 -12.92
N VAL A 5 8.77 -22.35 -11.68
CA VAL A 5 9.55 -23.46 -11.09
C VAL A 5 8.64 -24.25 -10.14
N ARG A 6 8.62 -25.58 -10.26
CA ARG A 6 7.86 -26.45 -9.35
C ARG A 6 8.57 -26.50 -7.99
N THR A 7 7.90 -26.00 -6.97
CA THR A 7 8.38 -26.03 -5.59
C THR A 7 7.40 -26.78 -4.70
N GLN A 8 7.90 -27.63 -3.80
CA GLN A 8 7.10 -28.32 -2.79
C GLN A 8 7.42 -27.72 -1.43
N VAL A 9 6.39 -27.27 -0.70
CA VAL A 9 6.51 -26.67 0.63
C VAL A 9 5.40 -27.24 1.51
N TYR A 10 5.73 -27.55 2.75
CA TYR A 10 4.75 -27.94 3.76
C TYR A 10 4.16 -26.69 4.40
N LEU A 11 2.84 -26.60 4.46
CA LEU A 11 2.13 -25.54 5.15
C LEU A 11 1.55 -26.09 6.46
N PRO A 12 1.62 -25.31 7.56
CA PRO A 12 0.83 -25.59 8.75
C PRO A 12 -0.66 -25.74 8.42
N LYS A 13 -1.36 -26.60 9.15
CA LYS A 13 -2.76 -26.97 8.86
C LYS A 13 -3.69 -25.76 8.96
N ASP A 14 -3.51 -24.95 9.99
CA ASP A 14 -4.22 -23.70 10.24
C ASP A 14 -4.05 -22.71 9.07
N VAL A 15 -2.82 -22.51 8.59
CA VAL A 15 -2.53 -21.63 7.44
C VAL A 15 -3.22 -22.14 6.18
N TYR A 16 -3.21 -23.46 5.94
CA TYR A 16 -3.90 -24.05 4.80
C TYR A 16 -5.42 -23.81 4.86
N GLU A 17 -6.04 -24.02 6.01
CA GLU A 17 -7.47 -23.81 6.22
C GLU A 17 -7.87 -22.35 6.02
N GLU A 18 -7.06 -21.41 6.51
CA GLU A 18 -7.29 -19.97 6.33
C GLU A 18 -7.23 -19.57 4.85
N LEU A 19 -6.20 -20.01 4.13
CA LEU A 19 -6.08 -19.73 2.69
C LEU A 19 -7.24 -20.36 1.91
N GLN A 20 -7.70 -21.55 2.30
CA GLN A 20 -8.86 -22.20 1.68
C GLN A 20 -10.15 -21.41 1.91
N ALA A 21 -10.36 -20.89 3.12
CA ALA A 21 -11.49 -20.02 3.42
C ALA A 21 -11.45 -18.73 2.56
N ARG A 22 -10.26 -18.13 2.39
CA ARG A 22 -10.06 -16.96 1.54
C ARG A 22 -10.35 -17.19 0.06
N VAL A 23 -10.17 -18.41 -0.46
CA VAL A 23 -10.56 -18.74 -1.85
C VAL A 23 -12.05 -18.44 -2.07
N LYS A 24 -12.91 -18.81 -1.11
CA LYS A 24 -14.37 -18.61 -1.22
C LYS A 24 -14.76 -17.13 -1.19
N LEU A 25 -13.99 -16.31 -0.47
CA LEU A 25 -14.27 -14.87 -0.30
C LEU A 25 -13.73 -14.04 -1.47
N THR A 26 -12.56 -14.40 -2.01
CA THR A 26 -11.83 -13.56 -2.97
C THR A 26 -11.89 -14.08 -4.41
N GLY A 27 -12.25 -15.35 -4.61
CA GLY A 27 -12.16 -16.03 -5.90
C GLY A 27 -10.73 -16.34 -6.36
N LEU A 28 -9.71 -16.02 -5.54
CA LEU A 28 -8.31 -16.27 -5.88
C LEU A 28 -7.89 -17.69 -5.49
N SER A 29 -7.25 -18.41 -6.42
CA SER A 29 -6.70 -19.73 -6.13
C SER A 29 -5.64 -19.67 -5.02
N MET A 30 -5.50 -20.78 -4.27
CA MET A 30 -4.46 -20.98 -3.26
C MET A 30 -3.06 -20.59 -3.79
N ALA A 31 -2.72 -21.06 -4.99
CA ALA A 31 -1.42 -20.81 -5.60
C ALA A 31 -1.20 -19.33 -5.94
N GLU A 32 -2.25 -18.61 -6.33
CA GLU A 32 -2.16 -17.17 -6.60
C GLU A 32 -1.97 -16.37 -5.31
N GLN A 33 -2.70 -16.72 -4.25
CA GLN A 33 -2.52 -16.11 -2.93
C GLN A 33 -1.07 -16.28 -2.45
N ILE A 34 -0.53 -17.50 -2.52
CA ILE A 34 0.85 -17.80 -2.12
C ILE A 34 1.85 -17.00 -2.96
N ARG A 35 1.70 -16.97 -4.30
CA ARG A 35 2.61 -16.21 -5.16
C ARG A 35 2.59 -14.71 -4.88
N ARG A 36 1.41 -14.12 -4.62
CA ARG A 36 1.28 -12.70 -4.28
C ARG A 36 1.93 -12.40 -2.93
N ALA A 37 1.61 -13.18 -1.91
CA ALA A 37 2.17 -13.00 -0.57
C ALA A 37 3.70 -13.14 -0.58
N LEU A 38 4.25 -14.13 -1.29
CA LEU A 38 5.71 -14.28 -1.42
C LEU A 38 6.35 -13.13 -2.20
N ARG A 39 5.70 -12.62 -3.23
CA ARG A 39 6.21 -11.46 -3.98
C ARG A 39 6.24 -10.21 -3.09
N GLU A 40 5.15 -9.97 -2.38
CA GLU A 40 5.03 -8.84 -1.46
C GLU A 40 6.04 -8.95 -0.32
N TYR A 41 6.19 -10.12 0.30
CA TYR A 41 7.19 -10.39 1.33
C TYR A 41 8.63 -10.12 0.85
N LEU A 42 8.99 -10.61 -0.35
CA LEU A 42 10.32 -10.41 -0.92
C LEU A 42 10.54 -8.97 -1.40
N GLN A 43 9.47 -8.24 -1.75
CA GLN A 43 9.54 -6.81 -2.07
C GLN A 43 9.67 -5.99 -0.79
N SER A 44 8.94 -6.31 0.28
CA SER A 44 9.07 -5.62 1.56
C SER A 44 10.46 -5.78 2.17
N GLU A 45 11.12 -6.94 2.02
CA GLU A 45 12.53 -7.11 2.43
C GLU A 45 13.50 -6.26 1.58
N GLN A 46 13.15 -5.96 0.33
CA GLN A 46 13.94 -5.03 -0.51
C GLN A 46 13.64 -3.57 -0.14
N ASP A 47 12.40 -3.28 0.26
CA ASP A 47 11.92 -1.96 0.64
C ASP A 47 12.19 -1.60 2.11
N GLU A 48 12.64 -2.52 2.96
CA GLU A 48 13.23 -2.21 4.27
C GLU A 48 14.48 -1.31 4.14
N GLY A 49 15.04 -1.18 2.93
CA GLY A 49 16.04 -0.17 2.57
C GLY A 49 15.49 1.16 2.03
N VAL A 50 14.17 1.27 1.83
CA VAL A 50 13.46 2.52 1.47
C VAL A 50 13.02 3.20 2.77
N VAL A 51 14.03 3.53 3.59
CA VAL A 51 13.95 4.74 4.41
C VAL A 51 13.73 5.88 3.42
N LEU A 52 12.72 6.74 3.63
CA LEU A 52 12.59 8.03 2.91
C LEU A 52 13.99 8.62 2.78
N ARG A 53 14.57 8.55 1.58
CA ARG A 53 15.94 8.96 1.40
C ARG A 53 15.98 10.47 1.52
N ASP A 54 17.10 11.02 1.98
CA ASP A 54 17.26 12.48 2.06
C ASP A 54 17.08 13.16 0.68
N ASP A 55 17.23 12.41 -0.41
CA ASP A 55 17.03 12.85 -1.80
C ASP A 55 15.65 12.50 -2.39
N ASP A 56 14.68 12.06 -1.59
CA ASP A 56 13.35 11.69 -2.09
C ASP A 56 12.63 12.92 -2.71
N PRO A 57 12.14 12.83 -3.97
CA PRO A 57 11.36 13.88 -4.61
C PRO A 57 10.12 14.32 -3.82
N ILE A 58 9.58 13.48 -2.93
CA ILE A 58 8.48 13.86 -2.03
C ILE A 58 8.91 15.00 -1.08
N TRP A 59 10.17 15.05 -0.65
CA TRP A 59 10.68 16.17 0.15
C TRP A 59 10.69 17.49 -0.62
N GLN A 60 10.87 17.45 -1.94
CA GLN A 60 10.78 18.65 -2.80
C GLN A 60 9.36 19.22 -2.89
N ILE A 61 8.34 18.44 -2.51
CA ILE A 61 6.94 18.89 -2.47
C ILE A 61 6.67 19.69 -1.18
N VAL A 62 7.40 19.41 -0.09
CA VAL A 62 7.24 20.13 1.18
C VAL A 62 7.66 21.58 1.01
N GLY A 63 6.70 22.51 1.08
CA GLY A 63 6.93 23.95 0.88
C GLY A 63 6.82 24.45 -0.56
N ALA A 64 6.53 23.57 -1.54
CA ALA A 64 6.32 23.96 -2.93
C ALA A 64 5.06 24.82 -3.14
N ALA A 65 4.09 24.73 -2.23
CA ALA A 65 2.92 25.60 -2.18
C ALA A 65 3.14 26.71 -1.13
N SER A 66 3.67 27.85 -1.55
CA SER A 66 3.92 29.02 -0.70
C SER A 66 2.79 30.06 -0.74
N SER A 67 1.68 29.74 -1.40
CA SER A 67 0.53 30.63 -1.55
C SER A 67 -0.71 30.06 -0.86
N GLY A 68 -1.38 30.90 -0.06
CA GLY A 68 -2.61 30.57 0.64
C GLY A 68 -2.56 30.93 2.13
N PRO A 69 -3.69 30.79 2.85
CA PRO A 69 -3.73 31.03 4.29
C PRO A 69 -2.84 30.06 5.06
N ASN A 70 -2.09 30.56 6.04
CA ASN A 70 -1.08 29.78 6.78
C ASN A 70 -1.68 28.78 7.78
N ASP A 71 -3.01 28.77 7.95
CA ASP A 71 -3.73 27.98 8.94
C ASP A 71 -4.68 26.95 8.29
N VAL A 72 -4.59 26.73 6.97
CA VAL A 72 -5.42 25.76 6.25
C VAL A 72 -5.29 24.36 6.83
N SER A 73 -4.11 23.95 7.27
CA SER A 73 -3.90 22.63 7.90
C SER A 73 -4.58 22.48 9.26
N VAL A 74 -4.79 23.59 9.98
CA VAL A 74 -5.39 23.59 11.34
C VAL A 74 -6.90 23.81 11.28
N HIS A 75 -7.35 24.65 10.35
CA HIS A 75 -8.76 25.02 10.21
C HIS A 75 -9.35 24.51 8.89
N HIS A 76 -8.90 23.34 8.41
CA HIS A 76 -9.34 22.78 7.13
C HIS A 76 -10.86 22.73 7.00
N ASP A 77 -11.59 22.43 8.08
CA ASP A 77 -13.05 22.37 8.08
C ASP A 77 -13.68 23.72 7.77
N LYS A 78 -13.11 24.82 8.29
CA LYS A 78 -13.57 26.16 7.98
C LYS A 78 -13.40 26.49 6.50
N TYR A 79 -12.30 26.06 5.89
CA TYR A 79 -12.03 26.32 4.47
C TYR A 79 -12.82 25.39 3.54
N LEU A 80 -13.01 24.13 3.92
CA LEU A 80 -13.74 23.14 3.12
C LEU A 80 -15.25 23.31 3.22
N TYR A 81 -15.77 23.68 4.40
CA TYR A 81 -17.21 23.84 4.63
C TYR A 81 -17.68 25.30 4.66
N GLY A 82 -16.78 26.26 4.88
CA GLY A 82 -17.11 27.70 4.85
C GLY A 82 -17.05 28.32 3.46
N TRP A 83 -16.62 27.59 2.42
CA TRP A 83 -16.71 28.00 1.02
C TRP A 83 -18.14 27.85 0.51
N GLN A 84 -19.07 28.59 1.10
CA GLN A 84 -20.37 28.79 0.48
C GLN A 84 -20.17 29.61 -0.80
N LYS A 85 -20.55 28.97 -1.89
CA LYS A 85 -20.52 29.43 -3.26
C LYS A 85 -21.47 30.62 -3.41
N ASP A 86 -20.95 31.83 -3.24
CA ASP A 86 -21.65 33.02 -3.73
C ASP A 86 -21.61 32.97 -5.26
N GLN A 87 -22.80 32.79 -5.86
CA GLN A 87 -23.06 33.08 -7.27
C GLN A 87 -23.19 34.59 -7.48
#